data_AF-A0A425C324-F1
#
_entry.id   AF-A0A425C324-F1
#
_cell.length_a   1.000
_cell.length_b   1.000
_cell.length_c   1.000
_cell.angle_alpha   90.00
_cell.angle_beta   90.00
_cell.angle_gamma   90.00
#
_symmetry.space_group_name_H-M   'P 1'
#
loop_
_entity.id
_entity.type
_entity.pdbx_description
1 polymer ?
#
loop_
_entity_poly.entity_id
_entity_poly.type
_entity_poly.pdbx_seq_one_letter_code
_entity_poly.pdbx_strand_id
1 'polypeptide(L)'
;MELALRTAVGVVLASLVLTKNTDSTALVTATSRTKQWYFFPEWYILGGLSYVATATVFGCGKNIGSTIRELFQQISGVGLAPNDFTNPSVLKAPGDDLYRTSNLLRNLMVYMLLGVTGACIAQVMLWLPYPIFAIRKLQEHTTTCADNIQDLLNLIVDSYCFKNKDVEHMNFLKLKLKRKFDLALAKHATMTALLNDVWWEQLVGLHLPLRFRLSAVKPFIDLYASQIENLRAMNQAIVLERYETLHELFMKAVQKEVYIVQLHATRLLDEISTQVHQGTT
;
A
#
# COMPACT_ATOMS: atom_id res chain seq x y z
N MET A 1 -5.32 7.55 -1.54
CA MET A 1 -4.81 6.26 -2.08
C MET A 1 -5.43 5.06 -1.35
N GLU A 2 -5.71 5.17 -0.06
CA GLU A 2 -6.33 4.13 0.78
C GLU A 2 -7.73 3.68 0.32
N LEU A 3 -8.63 4.61 0.04
CA LEU A 3 -9.96 4.27 -0.48
C LEU A 3 -9.86 3.47 -1.79
N ALA A 4 -8.93 3.84 -2.66
CA ALA A 4 -8.73 3.20 -3.96
C ALA A 4 -8.26 1.73 -3.84
N LEU A 5 -7.43 1.41 -2.85
CA LEU A 5 -6.99 0.04 -2.59
C LEU A 5 -8.14 -0.83 -2.08
N ARG A 6 -8.95 -0.31 -1.14
CA ARG A 6 -10.18 -0.99 -0.67
C ARG A 6 -11.14 -1.27 -1.82
N THR A 7 -11.35 -0.30 -2.71
CA THR A 7 -12.19 -0.50 -3.89
C THR A 7 -11.60 -1.51 -4.87
N ALA A 8 -10.27 -1.52 -5.06
CA ALA A 8 -9.62 -2.48 -5.95
C ALA A 8 -9.78 -3.93 -5.48
N VAL A 9 -9.60 -4.19 -4.18
CA VAL A 9 -9.83 -5.53 -3.60
C VAL A 9 -11.29 -5.97 -3.76
N GLY A 10 -12.24 -5.06 -3.53
CA GLY A 10 -13.66 -5.33 -3.74
C GLY A 10 -13.98 -5.69 -5.20
N VAL A 11 -13.38 -5.00 -6.17
CA VAL A 11 -13.54 -5.28 -7.61
C VAL A 11 -12.94 -6.64 -7.99
N VAL A 12 -11.77 -7.01 -7.46
CA VAL A 12 -11.13 -8.30 -7.75
C VAL A 12 -11.96 -9.46 -7.20
N LEU A 13 -12.42 -9.36 -5.95
CA LEU A 13 -13.31 -10.38 -5.36
C LEU A 13 -14.62 -10.50 -6.14
N ALA A 14 -15.21 -9.37 -6.54
CA ALA A 14 -16.42 -9.38 -7.36
C ALA A 14 -16.18 -10.04 -8.74
N SER A 15 -15.00 -9.84 -9.32
CA SER A 15 -14.61 -10.44 -10.60
C SER A 15 -14.40 -11.96 -10.52
N LEU A 16 -13.90 -12.47 -9.39
CA LEU A 16 -13.75 -13.92 -9.17
C LEU A 16 -15.10 -14.64 -9.08
N VAL A 17 -16.10 -14.01 -8.45
CA VAL A 17 -17.46 -14.55 -8.37
C VAL A 17 -18.18 -14.48 -9.73
N LEU A 18 -17.73 -13.60 -10.65
CA LEU A 18 -18.22 -13.47 -12.04
C LEU A 18 -17.67 -14.54 -12.99
N THR A 19 -17.03 -15.59 -12.49
CA THR A 19 -16.53 -16.66 -13.36
C THR A 19 -17.69 -17.30 -14.12
N LYS A 20 -17.65 -17.15 -15.46
CA LYS A 20 -18.63 -17.77 -16.35
C LYS A 20 -18.49 -19.29 -16.28
N ASN A 21 -19.63 -19.97 -16.36
CA ASN A 21 -19.66 -21.44 -16.29
C ASN A 21 -19.28 -22.12 -17.62
N THR A 22 -19.12 -21.37 -18.72
CA THR A 22 -18.88 -21.93 -20.06
C THR A 22 -17.79 -21.16 -20.79
N ASP A 23 -16.81 -21.87 -21.37
CA ASP A 23 -15.62 -21.31 -22.04
C ASP A 23 -15.88 -20.79 -23.47
N SER A 24 -17.03 -21.08 -24.06
CA SER A 24 -17.27 -20.80 -25.47
C SER A 24 -18.01 -19.48 -25.68
N THR A 25 -17.38 -18.57 -26.45
CA THR A 25 -17.98 -17.50 -27.28
C THR A 25 -18.95 -18.04 -28.35
N ALA A 26 -19.59 -19.18 -28.09
CA ALA A 26 -20.60 -19.73 -28.96
C ALA A 26 -21.94 -19.03 -28.66
N LEU A 27 -22.56 -18.55 -29.74
CA LEU A 27 -23.89 -17.95 -29.76
C LEU A 27 -24.84 -18.83 -28.93
N VAL A 28 -25.24 -18.36 -27.74
CA VAL A 28 -26.22 -19.05 -26.90
C VAL A 28 -27.48 -19.16 -27.74
N THR A 29 -27.76 -20.38 -28.20
CA THR A 29 -29.00 -20.67 -28.92
C THR A 29 -30.12 -20.54 -27.90
N ALA A 30 -31.17 -19.79 -28.22
CA ALA A 30 -32.25 -19.33 -27.33
C ALA A 30 -33.04 -20.44 -26.59
N THR A 31 -32.62 -21.71 -26.71
CA THR A 31 -33.26 -22.90 -26.17
C THR A 31 -32.38 -23.69 -25.19
N SER A 32 -31.09 -23.38 -25.02
CA SER A 32 -30.27 -24.08 -24.03
C SER A 32 -30.33 -23.38 -22.67
N ARG A 33 -31.02 -23.99 -21.71
CA ARG A 33 -31.12 -23.61 -20.29
C ARG A 33 -29.78 -23.79 -19.57
N THR A 34 -28.72 -23.15 -20.06
CA THR A 34 -27.36 -23.35 -19.57
C THR A 34 -27.04 -22.30 -18.51
N LYS A 35 -26.68 -22.78 -17.32
CA LYS A 35 -26.16 -21.99 -16.20
C LYS A 35 -25.11 -20.98 -16.70
N GLN A 36 -25.36 -19.69 -16.50
CA GLN A 36 -24.48 -18.62 -17.02
C GLN A 36 -23.28 -18.33 -16.11
N TRP A 37 -23.50 -18.40 -14.79
CA TRP A 37 -22.50 -18.05 -13.78
C TRP A 37 -22.16 -19.27 -12.93
N TYR A 38 -20.88 -19.52 -12.68
CA TYR A 38 -20.45 -20.71 -11.94
C TYR A 38 -21.04 -20.76 -10.51
N PHE A 39 -21.14 -19.60 -9.85
CA PHE A 39 -21.58 -19.49 -8.46
C PHE A 39 -23.08 -19.25 -8.26
N PHE A 40 -23.86 -19.02 -9.32
CA PHE A 40 -25.29 -18.71 -9.20
C PHE A 40 -26.20 -19.79 -9.81
N PRO A 41 -27.46 -19.91 -9.33
CA PRO A 41 -28.45 -20.82 -9.88
C PRO A 41 -28.80 -20.51 -11.34
N GLU A 42 -29.31 -21.51 -12.07
CA GLU A 42 -29.64 -21.43 -13.51
C GLU A 42 -30.70 -20.38 -13.88
N TRP A 43 -31.56 -20.00 -12.95
CA TRP A 43 -32.63 -19.01 -13.14
C TRP A 43 -32.17 -17.55 -12.91
N TYR A 44 -30.89 -17.36 -12.55
CA TYR A 44 -30.30 -16.06 -12.28
C TYR A 44 -29.70 -15.44 -13.54
N ILE A 45 -30.38 -14.42 -14.05
CA ILE A 45 -30.11 -13.79 -15.36
C ILE A 45 -29.35 -12.48 -15.19
N LEU A 46 -29.76 -11.73 -14.17
CA LEU A 46 -29.25 -10.42 -13.88
C LEU A 46 -27.79 -10.64 -13.39
N GLY A 47 -26.77 -10.21 -14.14
CA GLY A 47 -25.36 -10.31 -13.73
C GLY A 47 -25.00 -9.35 -12.59
N GLY A 48 -25.16 -9.78 -11.32
CA GLY A 48 -25.23 -8.86 -10.16
C GLY A 48 -23.94 -8.33 -9.54
N LEU A 49 -22.79 -8.51 -10.15
CA LEU A 49 -21.50 -8.24 -9.49
C LEU A 49 -20.82 -6.92 -9.85
N SER A 50 -21.15 -6.31 -10.98
CA SER A 50 -20.86 -4.88 -11.19
C SER A 50 -21.49 -4.04 -10.08
N TYR A 51 -22.62 -4.52 -9.53
CA TYR A 51 -23.34 -3.89 -8.45
C TYR A 51 -22.74 -4.13 -7.05
N VAL A 52 -22.24 -5.33 -6.72
CA VAL A 52 -21.51 -5.55 -5.45
C VAL A 52 -20.24 -4.69 -5.40
N ALA A 53 -19.49 -4.60 -6.51
CA ALA A 53 -18.35 -3.70 -6.62
C ALA A 53 -18.76 -2.23 -6.42
N THR A 54 -19.87 -1.81 -7.04
CA THR A 54 -20.45 -0.46 -6.91
C THR A 54 -20.95 -0.17 -5.49
N ALA A 55 -21.66 -1.11 -4.85
CA ALA A 55 -22.14 -1.01 -3.48
C ALA A 55 -20.99 -1.02 -2.45
N THR A 56 -19.89 -1.69 -2.73
CA THR A 56 -18.67 -1.64 -1.90
C THR A 56 -17.98 -0.27 -2.04
N VAL A 57 -17.90 0.28 -3.25
CA VAL A 57 -17.34 1.61 -3.53
C VAL A 57 -18.20 2.74 -2.91
N PHE A 58 -19.53 2.65 -3.02
CA PHE A 58 -20.45 3.67 -2.52
C PHE A 58 -20.87 3.49 -1.07
N GLY A 59 -20.82 2.27 -0.53
CA GLY A 59 -21.01 1.99 0.90
C GLY A 59 -19.87 2.55 1.77
N CYS A 60 -18.71 2.81 1.16
CA CYS A 60 -17.65 3.61 1.76
C CYS A 60 -17.91 5.14 1.71
N GLY A 61 -19.06 5.58 1.18
CA GLY A 61 -19.45 6.99 1.04
C GLY A 61 -20.83 7.30 1.63
N LYS A 62 -21.16 8.59 1.81
CA LYS A 62 -22.39 9.07 2.50
C LYS A 62 -23.69 8.98 1.67
N ASN A 63 -23.71 8.27 0.53
CA ASN A 63 -24.72 8.46 -0.53
C ASN A 63 -25.58 7.22 -0.84
N ILE A 64 -26.05 6.51 0.19
CA ILE A 64 -26.96 5.34 0.07
C ILE A 64 -28.18 5.62 -0.82
N GLY A 65 -28.73 6.84 -0.79
CA GLY A 65 -29.88 7.22 -1.62
C GLY A 65 -29.61 7.23 -3.13
N SER A 66 -28.38 7.54 -3.56
CA SER A 66 -27.99 7.48 -4.98
C SER A 66 -27.97 6.03 -5.49
N THR A 67 -27.51 5.12 -4.63
CA THR A 67 -27.38 3.70 -4.90
C THR A 67 -28.74 3.01 -5.11
N ILE A 68 -29.76 3.42 -4.36
CA ILE A 68 -31.15 2.95 -4.53
C ILE A 68 -31.77 3.49 -5.83
N ARG A 69 -31.46 4.74 -6.21
CA ARG A 69 -31.98 5.33 -7.44
C ARG A 69 -31.43 4.64 -8.70
N GLU A 70 -30.13 4.39 -8.74
CA GLU A 70 -29.48 3.68 -9.86
C GLU A 70 -29.96 2.22 -9.98
N LEU A 71 -30.23 1.55 -8.86
CA LEU A 71 -30.84 0.21 -8.84
C LEU A 71 -32.16 0.17 -9.58
N PHE A 72 -33.07 1.06 -9.20
CA PHE A 72 -34.41 1.10 -9.78
C PHE A 72 -34.35 1.35 -11.29
N GLN A 73 -33.45 2.23 -11.72
CA GLN A 73 -33.24 2.54 -13.13
C GLN A 73 -32.69 1.34 -13.91
N GLN A 74 -31.67 0.64 -13.41
CA GLN A 74 -31.12 -0.54 -14.10
C GLN A 74 -32.14 -1.69 -14.21
N ILE A 75 -32.85 -2.00 -13.12
CA ILE A 75 -33.83 -3.09 -13.10
C ILE A 75 -35.02 -2.76 -14.03
N SER A 76 -35.49 -1.51 -14.00
CA SER A 76 -36.52 -1.06 -14.95
C SER A 76 -36.03 -1.14 -16.39
N GLY A 77 -34.76 -0.83 -16.66
CA GLY A 77 -34.14 -0.92 -17.98
C GLY A 77 -34.12 -2.35 -18.51
N VAL A 78 -33.75 -3.34 -17.69
CA VAL A 78 -33.76 -4.76 -18.10
C VAL A 78 -35.18 -5.30 -18.25
N GLY A 79 -36.11 -4.85 -17.41
CA GLY A 79 -37.53 -5.25 -17.52
C GLY A 79 -38.20 -4.73 -18.80
N LEU A 80 -37.87 -3.49 -19.19
CA LEU A 80 -38.46 -2.77 -20.32
C LEU A 80 -37.71 -2.99 -21.65
N ALA A 81 -36.52 -3.57 -21.63
CA ALA A 81 -35.76 -3.84 -22.84
C ALA A 81 -36.50 -4.88 -23.72
N PRO A 82 -36.67 -4.59 -25.02
CA PRO A 82 -37.34 -5.51 -25.94
C PRO A 82 -36.46 -6.69 -26.35
N ASN A 83 -35.13 -6.58 -26.20
CA ASN A 83 -34.17 -7.62 -26.56
C ASN A 83 -33.93 -8.59 -25.41
N ASP A 84 -33.66 -9.84 -25.74
CA ASP A 84 -33.24 -10.86 -24.78
C ASP A 84 -31.89 -10.49 -24.18
N PHE A 85 -31.79 -10.56 -22.85
CA PHE A 85 -30.57 -10.28 -22.11
C PHE A 85 -29.44 -11.27 -22.45
N THR A 86 -29.80 -12.49 -22.83
CA THR A 86 -28.84 -13.56 -23.12
C THR A 86 -28.31 -13.49 -24.54
N ASN A 87 -29.10 -12.95 -25.47
CA ASN A 87 -28.73 -12.76 -26.86
C ASN A 87 -29.34 -11.46 -27.42
N PRO A 88 -28.55 -10.39 -27.60
CA PRO A 88 -29.07 -9.07 -27.97
C PRO A 88 -29.64 -9.01 -29.39
N SER A 89 -29.46 -10.06 -30.19
CA SER A 89 -30.00 -10.18 -31.54
C SER A 89 -31.43 -10.74 -31.59
N VAL A 90 -31.98 -11.19 -30.45
CA VAL A 90 -33.29 -11.84 -30.36
C VAL A 90 -34.23 -11.02 -29.49
N LEU A 91 -35.49 -10.88 -29.91
CA LEU A 91 -36.53 -10.25 -29.11
C LEU A 91 -36.99 -11.16 -27.98
N LYS A 92 -37.33 -10.57 -26.84
CA LYS A 92 -37.87 -11.26 -25.69
C LYS A 92 -39.20 -11.93 -26.03
N ALA A 93 -39.30 -13.25 -25.85
CA ALA A 93 -40.53 -13.99 -26.14
C ALA A 93 -41.61 -13.68 -25.09
N PRO A 94 -42.84 -13.30 -25.51
CA PRO A 94 -43.95 -13.08 -24.58
C PRO A 94 -44.35 -14.42 -23.92
N GLY A 95 -44.30 -14.48 -22.59
CA GLY A 95 -44.63 -15.67 -21.81
C GLY A 95 -43.44 -16.52 -21.37
N ASP A 96 -42.21 -16.08 -21.64
CA ASP A 96 -41.01 -16.77 -21.15
C ASP A 96 -40.96 -16.76 -19.60
N ASP A 97 -40.82 -17.96 -19.01
CA ASP A 97 -40.74 -18.16 -17.57
C ASP A 97 -39.56 -17.39 -16.96
N LEU A 98 -38.48 -17.18 -17.71
CA LEU A 98 -37.29 -16.44 -17.28
C LEU A 98 -37.65 -14.98 -16.87
N TYR A 99 -38.60 -14.38 -17.58
CA TYR A 99 -39.01 -12.98 -17.40
C TYR A 99 -40.35 -12.83 -16.68
N ARG A 100 -40.90 -13.93 -16.15
CA ARG A 100 -42.12 -13.91 -15.36
C ARG A 100 -41.91 -13.12 -14.07
N THR A 101 -42.95 -12.38 -13.63
CA THR A 101 -42.89 -11.50 -12.46
C THR A 101 -42.33 -12.20 -11.22
N SER A 102 -42.67 -13.47 -11.00
CA SER A 102 -42.18 -14.28 -9.89
C SER A 102 -40.66 -14.53 -9.94
N ASN A 103 -40.11 -14.77 -11.13
CA ASN A 103 -38.67 -15.00 -11.32
C ASN A 103 -37.90 -13.68 -11.29
N LEU A 104 -38.49 -12.59 -11.79
CA LEU A 104 -37.93 -11.25 -11.66
C LEU A 104 -37.82 -10.82 -10.18
N LEU A 105 -38.84 -11.15 -9.36
CA LEU A 105 -38.84 -10.86 -7.92
C LEU A 105 -37.81 -11.72 -7.16
N ARG A 106 -37.64 -12.99 -7.53
CA ARG A 106 -36.61 -13.88 -6.95
C ARG A 106 -35.21 -13.41 -7.32
N ASN A 107 -35.01 -13.00 -8.56
CA ASN A 107 -33.75 -12.39 -8.99
C ASN A 107 -33.48 -11.11 -8.22
N LEU A 108 -34.48 -10.24 -8.04
CA LEU A 108 -34.37 -9.04 -7.22
C LEU A 108 -33.99 -9.35 -5.76
N MET A 109 -34.53 -10.41 -5.18
CA MET A 109 -34.21 -10.83 -3.82
C MET A 109 -32.74 -11.26 -3.68
N VAL A 110 -32.24 -12.08 -4.60
CA VAL A 110 -30.82 -12.48 -4.63
C VAL A 110 -29.92 -11.25 -4.81
N TYR A 111 -30.35 -10.30 -5.65
CA TYR A 111 -29.68 -9.02 -5.86
C TYR A 111 -29.54 -8.19 -4.59
N MET A 112 -30.63 -8.03 -3.84
CA MET A 112 -30.63 -7.28 -2.59
C MET A 112 -29.74 -7.96 -1.54
N LEU A 113 -29.78 -9.29 -1.47
CA LEU A 113 -28.95 -10.06 -0.54
C LEU A 113 -27.46 -9.92 -0.86
N LEU A 114 -27.08 -9.97 -2.14
CA LEU A 114 -25.72 -9.69 -2.59
C LEU A 114 -25.27 -8.27 -2.21
N GLY A 115 -26.14 -7.27 -2.39
CA GLY A 115 -25.88 -5.89 -1.97
C GLY A 115 -25.62 -5.76 -0.46
N VAL A 116 -26.44 -6.42 0.37
CA VAL A 116 -26.25 -6.46 1.83
C VAL A 116 -24.93 -7.16 2.20
N THR A 117 -24.62 -8.29 1.58
CA THR A 117 -23.33 -8.98 1.84
C THR A 117 -22.13 -8.12 1.44
N GLY A 118 -22.21 -7.38 0.31
CA GLY A 118 -21.20 -6.42 -0.10
C GLY A 118 -21.02 -5.28 0.89
N ALA A 119 -22.12 -4.74 1.44
CA ALA A 119 -22.07 -3.72 2.48
C ALA A 119 -21.45 -4.24 3.78
N CYS A 120 -21.75 -5.47 4.20
CA CYS A 120 -21.11 -6.12 5.35
C CYS A 120 -19.59 -6.28 5.12
N ILE A 121 -19.17 -6.72 3.94
CA ILE A 121 -17.74 -6.84 3.58
C ILE A 121 -17.06 -5.46 3.60
N ALA A 122 -17.69 -4.44 3.03
CA ALA A 122 -17.19 -3.06 3.06
C ALA A 122 -17.01 -2.56 4.51
N GLN A 123 -17.97 -2.86 5.39
CA GLN A 123 -17.92 -2.48 6.79
C GLN A 123 -16.78 -3.19 7.53
N VAL A 124 -16.53 -4.47 7.25
CA VAL A 124 -15.37 -5.20 7.78
C VAL A 124 -14.06 -4.60 7.27
N MET A 125 -14.01 -4.19 6.00
CA MET A 125 -12.82 -3.54 5.42
C MET A 125 -12.56 -2.15 6.01
N LEU A 126 -13.58 -1.43 6.48
CA LEU A 126 -13.41 -0.16 7.21
C LEU A 126 -12.74 -0.37 8.57
N TRP A 127 -13.01 -1.50 9.21
CA TRP A 127 -12.45 -1.87 10.52
C TRP A 127 -10.98 -2.30 10.44
N LEU A 128 -10.48 -2.63 9.25
CA LEU A 128 -9.08 -2.98 9.06
C LEU A 128 -8.21 -1.69 9.18
N PRO A 129 -7.36 -1.57 10.22
CA PRO A 129 -6.49 -0.41 10.39
C PRO A 129 -5.50 -0.29 9.22
N TYR A 130 -5.21 0.95 8.83
CA TYR A 130 -4.17 1.29 7.87
C TYR A 130 -2.86 1.62 8.59
N PRO A 131 -1.70 1.48 7.93
CA PRO A 131 -1.47 1.07 6.55
C PRO A 131 -1.45 -0.46 6.35
N ILE A 132 -1.95 -0.94 5.20
CA ILE A 132 -1.82 -2.34 4.77
C ILE A 132 -0.38 -2.55 4.26
N PHE A 133 0.28 -3.60 4.76
CA PHE A 133 1.68 -3.95 4.55
C PHE A 133 2.68 -2.93 5.14
N ALA A 134 2.41 -2.48 6.36
CA ALA A 134 3.34 -1.67 7.16
C ALA A 134 4.72 -2.35 7.27
N ILE A 135 4.74 -3.67 7.48
CA ILE A 135 5.97 -4.47 7.55
C ILE A 135 6.85 -4.32 6.29
N ARG A 136 6.26 -4.40 5.08
CA ARG A 136 7.04 -4.28 3.83
C ARG A 136 7.60 -2.89 3.62
N LYS A 137 6.80 -1.85 3.90
CA LYS A 137 7.27 -0.46 3.83
C LYS A 137 8.38 -0.20 4.84
N LEU A 138 8.26 -0.78 6.04
CA LEU A 138 9.30 -0.69 7.07
C LEU A 138 10.59 -1.40 6.64
N GLN A 139 10.48 -2.59 6.01
CA GLN A 139 11.63 -3.31 5.44
C GLN A 139 12.33 -2.48 4.34
N GLU A 140 11.58 -1.85 3.44
CA GLU A 140 12.13 -0.98 2.39
C GLU A 140 12.85 0.26 2.96
N HIS A 141 12.30 0.86 4.00
CA HIS A 141 12.96 1.98 4.67
C HIS A 141 14.21 1.54 5.42
N THR A 142 14.20 0.38 6.08
CA THR A 142 15.32 -0.10 6.88
C THR A 142 16.51 -0.55 6.04
N THR A 143 16.30 -1.16 4.86
CA THR A 143 17.42 -1.53 3.96
C THR A 143 18.22 -0.33 3.48
N THR A 144 17.56 0.79 3.23
CA THR A 144 18.18 2.03 2.73
C THR A 144 18.71 2.94 3.84
N CYS A 145 18.72 2.49 5.11
CA CYS A 145 19.19 3.31 6.23
C CYS A 145 20.72 3.45 6.27
N ALA A 146 21.46 2.37 5.97
CA ALA A 146 22.91 2.38 5.96
C ALA A 146 23.46 3.37 4.91
N ASP A 147 22.94 3.29 3.68
CA ASP A 147 23.30 4.20 2.59
C ASP A 147 23.05 5.66 2.96
N ASN A 148 21.91 5.96 3.59
CA ASN A 148 21.58 7.32 4.02
C ASN A 148 22.57 7.86 5.05
N ILE A 149 23.00 7.05 6.02
CA ILE A 149 24.02 7.45 7.02
C ILE A 149 25.37 7.67 6.33
N GLN A 150 25.76 6.76 5.45
CA GLN A 150 27.04 6.85 4.72
C GLN A 150 27.10 8.12 3.85
N ASP A 151 26.03 8.41 3.10
CA ASP A 151 25.88 9.64 2.32
C ASP A 151 26.06 10.89 3.20
N LEU A 152 25.43 10.90 4.37
CA LEU A 152 25.42 12.05 5.26
C LEU A 152 26.80 12.27 5.88
N LEU A 153 27.45 11.19 6.31
CA LEU A 153 28.80 11.23 6.84
C LEU A 153 29.82 11.67 5.79
N ASN A 154 29.75 11.13 4.57
CA ASN A 154 30.60 11.57 3.45
C ASN A 154 30.45 13.07 3.20
N LEU A 155 29.22 13.59 3.24
CA LEU A 155 28.95 15.00 2.99
C LEU A 155 29.47 15.89 4.13
N ILE A 156 29.47 15.40 5.38
CA ILE A 156 30.11 16.08 6.52
C ILE A 156 31.63 16.09 6.35
N VAL A 157 32.25 14.96 5.98
CA VAL A 157 33.70 14.85 5.74
C VAL A 157 34.13 15.72 4.54
N ASP A 158 33.31 15.81 3.50
CA ASP A 158 33.55 16.73 2.38
C ASP A 158 33.47 18.18 2.87
N SER A 159 32.49 18.51 3.72
CA SER A 159 32.40 19.86 4.31
C SER A 159 33.66 20.24 5.10
N TYR A 160 34.32 19.27 5.74
CA TYR A 160 35.62 19.44 6.38
C TYR A 160 36.75 19.74 5.39
N CYS A 161 36.83 18.97 4.30
CA CYS A 161 37.92 19.09 3.33
C CYS A 161 37.88 20.39 2.51
N PHE A 162 36.70 20.96 2.31
CA PHE A 162 36.48 22.12 1.44
C PHE A 162 36.29 23.46 2.16
N LYS A 163 36.24 23.48 3.50
CA LYS A 163 35.94 24.68 4.32
C LYS A 163 36.81 25.91 3.96
N ASN A 164 38.05 25.70 3.49
CA ASN A 164 39.02 26.78 3.22
C ASN A 164 39.21 27.12 1.72
N LYS A 165 38.49 26.49 0.78
CA LYS A 165 38.80 26.62 -0.66
C LYS A 165 37.82 27.45 -1.50
N ASP A 166 36.51 27.46 -1.21
CA ASP A 166 35.52 28.25 -1.97
C ASP A 166 34.24 28.56 -1.16
N VAL A 167 33.84 29.84 -1.10
CA VAL A 167 32.70 30.33 -0.29
C VAL A 167 31.35 29.90 -0.87
N GLU A 168 31.20 29.88 -2.20
CA GLU A 168 29.95 29.51 -2.88
C GLU A 168 29.63 28.01 -2.77
N HIS A 169 30.65 27.16 -2.97
CA HIS A 169 30.53 25.72 -2.82
C HIS A 169 30.11 25.33 -1.39
N MET A 170 30.59 26.07 -0.39
CA MET A 170 30.26 25.84 1.01
C MET A 170 28.80 26.16 1.34
N ASN A 171 28.21 27.21 0.77
CA ASN A 171 26.77 27.51 0.96
C ASN A 171 25.89 26.41 0.33
N PHE A 172 26.25 25.92 -0.85
CA PHE A 172 25.56 24.81 -1.49
C PHE A 172 25.66 23.51 -0.67
N LEU A 173 26.86 23.16 -0.20
CA LEU A 173 27.10 22.00 0.68
C LEU A 173 26.27 22.08 1.96
N LYS A 174 26.23 23.25 2.62
CA LYS A 174 25.41 23.46 3.83
C LYS A 174 23.92 23.25 3.55
N LEU A 175 23.40 23.79 2.44
CA LEU A 175 21.99 23.59 2.05
C LEU A 175 21.69 22.11 1.74
N LYS A 176 22.59 21.44 1.01
CA LYS A 176 22.46 20.02 0.68
C LYS A 176 22.50 19.14 1.94
N LEU A 177 23.39 19.46 2.88
CA LEU A 177 23.53 18.77 4.16
C LEU A 177 22.25 18.93 5.00
N LYS A 178 21.75 20.16 5.15
CA LYS A 178 20.50 20.44 5.87
C LYS A 178 19.33 19.66 5.29
N ARG A 179 19.16 19.69 3.95
CA ARG A 179 18.11 18.93 3.27
C ARG A 179 18.22 17.42 3.51
N LYS A 180 19.44 16.87 3.51
CA LYS A 180 19.67 15.43 3.77
C LYS A 180 19.37 15.07 5.24
N PHE A 181 19.71 15.92 6.20
CA PHE A 181 19.32 15.75 7.60
C PHE A 181 17.80 15.78 7.78
N ASP A 182 17.11 16.74 7.16
CA ASP A 182 15.66 16.86 7.24
C ASP A 182 14.97 15.61 6.64
N LEU A 183 15.50 15.10 5.52
CA LEU A 183 15.03 13.86 4.90
C LEU A 183 15.26 12.64 5.82
N ALA A 184 16.43 12.53 6.44
CA ALA A 184 16.76 11.44 7.36
C ALA A 184 15.87 11.46 8.61
N LEU A 185 15.57 12.64 9.16
CA LEU A 185 14.62 12.83 10.25
C LEU A 185 13.19 12.47 9.85
N ALA A 186 12.73 12.92 8.68
CA ALA A 186 11.41 12.57 8.17
C ALA A 186 11.29 11.05 8.00
N LYS A 187 12.33 10.39 7.48
CA LYS A 187 12.40 8.94 7.34
C LYS A 187 12.36 8.22 8.70
N HIS A 188 13.07 8.73 9.70
CA HIS A 188 12.96 8.18 11.06
C HIS A 188 11.52 8.30 11.59
N ALA A 189 10.89 9.46 11.46
CA ALA A 189 9.51 9.66 11.88
C ALA A 189 8.52 8.73 11.16
N THR A 190 8.69 8.49 9.86
CA THR A 190 7.86 7.52 9.12
C THR A 190 8.10 6.10 9.59
N MET A 191 9.34 5.69 9.86
CA MET A 191 9.65 4.37 10.41
C MET A 191 9.03 4.18 11.81
N THR A 192 9.07 5.19 12.68
CA THR A 192 8.44 5.13 14.00
C THR A 192 6.91 5.07 13.93
N ALA A 193 6.29 5.80 13.00
CA ALA A 193 4.85 5.72 12.77
C ALA A 193 4.45 4.31 12.29
N LEU A 194 5.15 3.78 11.29
CA LEU A 194 4.95 2.42 10.78
C LEU A 194 5.15 1.38 11.88
N LEU A 195 6.14 1.54 12.76
CA LEU A 195 6.39 0.63 13.87
C LEU A 195 5.18 0.53 14.82
N ASN A 196 4.54 1.66 15.11
CA ASN A 196 3.34 1.69 15.95
C ASN A 196 2.14 1.04 15.26
N ASP A 197 2.05 1.12 13.93
CA ASP A 197 0.94 0.56 13.16
C ASP A 197 1.09 -0.94 12.86
N VAL A 198 2.28 -1.54 13.03
CA VAL A 198 2.54 -2.96 12.73
C VAL A 198 1.82 -3.94 13.69
N TRP A 199 1.33 -3.48 14.84
CA TRP A 199 0.73 -4.34 15.88
C TRP A 199 -0.37 -5.27 15.36
N TRP A 200 -1.26 -4.79 14.48
CA TRP A 200 -2.37 -5.59 13.96
C TRP A 200 -1.92 -6.58 12.89
N GLU A 201 -0.89 -6.25 12.10
CA GLU A 201 -0.30 -7.18 11.13
C GLU A 201 0.36 -8.37 11.85
N GLN A 202 0.89 -8.12 13.05
CA GLN A 202 1.39 -9.19 13.93
C GLN A 202 0.26 -10.05 14.48
N LEU A 203 -0.86 -9.46 14.89
CA LEU A 203 -2.04 -10.21 15.35
C LEU A 203 -2.61 -11.14 14.26
N VAL A 204 -2.57 -10.72 13.00
CA VAL A 204 -3.01 -11.54 11.85
C VAL A 204 -1.97 -12.59 11.44
N GLY A 205 -0.77 -12.58 12.04
CA GLY A 205 0.29 -13.56 11.74
C GLY A 205 1.06 -13.29 10.45
N LEU A 206 0.91 -12.11 9.84
CA LEU A 206 1.63 -11.69 8.62
C LEU A 206 3.15 -11.58 8.82
N HIS A 207 3.61 -11.58 10.07
CA HIS A 207 5.03 -11.56 10.42
C HIS A 207 5.78 -12.86 10.04
N LEU A 208 5.11 -14.02 10.01
CA LEU A 208 5.71 -15.30 9.60
C LEU A 208 6.10 -15.33 8.12
N PRO A 209 5.19 -15.07 7.17
CA PRO A 209 5.52 -15.10 5.75
C PRO A 209 6.47 -13.97 5.33
N LEU A 210 6.43 -12.83 6.02
CA LEU A 210 7.29 -11.67 5.73
C LEU A 210 8.63 -11.68 6.50
N ARG A 211 8.90 -12.73 7.30
CA ARG A 211 10.12 -12.88 8.13
C ARG A 211 10.45 -11.64 8.96
N PHE A 212 9.45 -11.06 9.61
CA PHE A 212 9.60 -9.80 10.34
C PHE A 212 9.64 -10.03 11.85
N ARG A 213 10.67 -9.48 12.51
CA ARG A 213 10.83 -9.51 13.98
C ARG A 213 10.88 -8.09 14.54
N LEU A 214 9.80 -7.67 15.21
CA LEU A 214 9.71 -6.35 15.85
C LEU A 214 10.81 -6.14 16.90
N SER A 215 11.20 -7.20 17.61
CA SER A 215 12.27 -7.19 18.63
C SER A 215 13.63 -6.77 18.07
N ALA A 216 13.92 -7.08 16.81
CA ALA A 216 15.18 -6.74 16.16
C ALA A 216 15.10 -5.40 15.42
N VAL A 217 13.93 -5.08 14.84
CA VAL A 217 13.73 -3.85 14.06
C VAL A 217 13.64 -2.60 14.95
N LYS A 218 12.99 -2.69 16.12
CA LYS A 218 12.90 -1.56 17.06
C LYS A 218 14.29 -1.02 17.47
N PRO A 219 15.21 -1.82 18.03
CA PRO A 219 16.53 -1.32 18.41
C PRO A 219 17.36 -0.83 17.21
N PHE A 220 17.11 -1.35 16.00
CA PHE A 220 17.73 -0.84 14.79
C PHE A 220 17.27 0.59 14.44
N ILE A 221 15.97 0.87 14.57
CA ILE A 221 15.43 2.23 14.36
C ILE A 221 16.00 3.20 15.41
N ASP A 222 16.09 2.76 16.67
CA ASP A 222 16.68 3.56 17.75
C ASP A 222 18.18 3.83 17.48
N LEU A 223 18.92 2.83 16.98
CA LEU A 223 20.30 3.00 16.55
C LEU A 223 20.42 4.02 15.40
N TYR A 224 19.56 3.94 14.39
CA TYR A 224 19.52 4.90 13.29
C TYR A 224 19.29 6.34 13.79
N ALA A 225 18.38 6.52 14.74
CA ALA A 225 18.12 7.82 15.37
C ALA A 225 19.36 8.37 16.08
N SER A 226 20.03 7.53 16.88
CA SER A 226 21.26 7.89 17.59
C SER A 226 22.39 8.28 16.63
N GLN A 227 22.55 7.57 15.51
CA GLN A 227 23.56 7.92 14.50
C GLN A 227 23.28 9.28 13.85
N ILE A 228 22.02 9.60 13.53
CA ILE A 228 21.65 10.93 13.01
C ILE A 228 21.98 12.03 14.02
N GLU A 229 21.70 11.79 15.30
CA GLU A 229 21.98 12.74 16.37
C GLU A 229 23.49 12.99 16.54
N ASN A 230 24.30 11.93 16.51
CA ASN A 230 25.76 12.03 16.53
C ASN A 230 26.31 12.84 15.34
N LEU A 231 25.78 12.59 14.13
CA LEU A 231 26.16 13.35 12.93
C LEU A 231 25.73 14.83 13.02
N ARG A 232 24.58 15.11 13.65
CA ARG A 232 24.14 16.49 13.89
C ARG A 232 25.05 17.18 14.90
N ALA A 233 25.44 16.49 15.97
CA ALA A 233 26.39 17.02 16.95
C ALA A 233 27.75 17.33 16.29
N MET A 234 28.24 16.45 15.41
CA MET A 234 29.44 16.69 14.61
C MET A 234 29.28 17.93 13.71
N ASN A 235 28.15 18.06 13.01
CA ASN A 235 27.88 19.25 12.19
C ASN A 235 27.78 20.54 13.02
N GLN A 236 27.21 20.49 14.24
CA GLN A 236 27.17 21.64 15.13
C GLN A 236 28.57 22.01 15.64
N ALA A 237 29.42 21.03 15.98
CA ALA A 237 30.80 21.27 16.35
C ALA A 237 31.57 21.99 15.22
N ILE A 238 31.38 21.60 13.95
CA ILE A 238 31.97 22.25 12.78
C ILE A 238 31.60 23.73 12.67
N VAL A 239 30.33 24.06 12.96
CA VAL A 239 29.82 25.44 12.89
C VAL A 239 30.39 26.28 14.04
N LEU A 240 30.62 25.66 15.21
CA LEU A 240 31.13 26.32 16.41
C LEU A 240 32.65 26.44 16.47
N GLU A 241 33.39 25.76 15.59
CA GLU A 241 34.85 25.82 15.53
C GLU A 241 35.37 27.23 15.23
N ARG A 242 35.87 27.85 16.29
CA ARG A 242 36.44 29.20 16.35
C ARG A 242 37.98 29.22 16.25
N TYR A 243 38.62 28.05 16.06
CA TYR A 243 40.07 27.87 15.97
C TYR A 243 40.47 27.01 14.77
N GLU A 244 40.71 27.64 13.63
CA GLU A 244 40.86 27.02 12.31
C GLU A 244 42.11 26.14 12.15
N THR A 245 43.23 26.48 12.80
CA THR A 245 44.54 25.88 12.51
C THR A 245 44.82 24.56 13.23
N LEU A 246 44.39 24.42 14.48
CA LEU A 246 44.59 23.17 15.25
C LEU A 246 43.71 22.04 14.69
N HIS A 247 42.51 22.40 14.24
CA HIS A 247 41.52 21.46 13.76
C HIS A 247 41.87 20.90 12.37
N GLU A 248 42.48 21.71 11.48
CA GLU A 248 42.92 21.24 10.17
C GLU A 248 44.02 20.16 10.26
N LEU A 249 44.95 20.33 11.20
CA LEU A 249 45.99 19.34 11.50
C LEU A 249 45.41 18.07 12.14
N PHE A 250 44.48 18.23 13.08
CA PHE A 250 43.81 17.11 13.74
C PHE A 250 42.96 16.30 12.75
N MET A 251 42.20 16.97 11.88
CA MET A 251 41.39 16.30 10.87
C MET A 251 42.24 15.59 9.82
N LYS A 252 43.36 16.17 9.37
CA LYS A 252 44.29 15.45 8.48
C LYS A 252 44.84 14.16 9.11
N ALA A 253 45.12 14.18 10.41
CA ALA A 253 45.60 13.00 11.13
C ALA A 253 44.49 11.96 11.33
N VAL A 254 43.27 12.41 11.60
CA VAL A 254 42.14 11.56 11.98
C VAL A 254 41.29 11.11 10.79
N GLN A 255 41.40 11.75 9.62
CA GLN A 255 40.59 11.45 8.43
C GLN A 255 40.70 9.99 7.99
N LYS A 256 41.92 9.43 7.96
CA LYS A 256 42.13 8.04 7.53
C LYS A 256 41.54 7.04 8.54
N GLU A 257 41.74 7.30 9.83
CA GLU A 257 41.21 6.51 10.93
C GLU A 257 39.67 6.53 10.93
N VAL A 258 39.07 7.72 10.81
CA VAL A 258 37.61 7.90 10.72
C VAL A 258 37.05 7.19 9.50
N TYR A 259 37.71 7.26 8.35
CA TYR A 259 37.25 6.58 7.13
C TYR A 259 37.28 5.05 7.28
N ILE A 260 38.28 4.50 7.98
CA ILE A 260 38.38 3.06 8.27
C ILE A 260 37.29 2.63 9.26
N VAL A 261 37.11 3.39 10.35
CA VAL A 261 36.04 3.14 11.33
C VAL A 261 34.67 3.26 10.67
N GLN A 262 34.50 4.20 9.75
CA GLN A 262 33.30 4.39 8.94
C GLN A 262 33.02 3.16 8.06
N LEU A 263 34.02 2.68 7.31
CA LEU A 263 33.85 1.50 6.46
C LEU A 263 33.41 0.27 7.28
N HIS A 264 34.01 0.10 8.47
CA HIS A 264 33.65 -0.98 9.37
C HIS A 264 32.26 -0.79 10.00
N ALA A 265 31.93 0.41 10.45
CA ALA A 265 30.62 0.71 11.03
C ALA A 265 29.50 0.54 9.99
N THR A 266 29.72 0.98 8.74
CA THR A 266 28.76 0.80 7.65
C THR A 266 28.61 -0.68 7.28
N ARG A 267 29.70 -1.44 7.18
CA ARG A 267 29.63 -2.90 6.97
C ARG A 267 28.85 -3.61 8.07
N LEU A 268 29.09 -3.24 9.32
CA LEU A 268 28.34 -3.78 10.46
C LEU A 268 26.86 -3.40 10.40
N LEU A 269 26.54 -2.17 10.00
CA LEU A 269 25.15 -1.72 9.83
C LEU A 269 24.42 -2.48 8.71
N ASP A 270 25.12 -2.74 7.61
CA ASP A 270 24.61 -3.55 6.49
C ASP A 270 24.46 -5.02 6.88
N GLU A 271 25.40 -5.57 7.64
CA GLU A 271 25.32 -6.93 8.19
C GLU A 271 24.16 -7.06 9.19
N ILE A 272 23.96 -6.08 10.07
CA ILE A 272 22.82 -6.05 11.00
C ILE A 272 21.51 -5.95 10.20
N SER A 273 21.44 -5.06 9.21
CA SER A 273 20.27 -4.93 8.33
C SER A 273 19.94 -6.25 7.63
N THR A 274 20.94 -6.92 7.06
CA THR A 274 20.73 -8.21 6.38
C THR A 274 20.33 -9.32 7.35
N GLN A 275 20.90 -9.40 8.56
CA GLN A 275 20.51 -10.40 9.56
C GLN A 275 19.09 -10.16 10.13
N VAL A 276 18.71 -8.90 10.33
CA VAL A 276 17.35 -8.50 10.76
C VAL A 276 16.31 -8.96 9.72
N HIS A 277 16.63 -8.90 8.43
CA HIS A 277 15.72 -9.29 7.34
C HIS A 277 15.76 -10.78 7.01
N GLN A 278 16.84 -11.48 7.35
CA GLN A 278 16.94 -12.95 7.22
C GLN A 278 16.23 -13.69 8.37
N GLY A 279 15.93 -13.00 9.47
CA GLY A 279 15.16 -13.53 10.60
C GLY A 279 15.95 -14.50 11.48
N THR A 280 17.28 -14.39 11.49
CA THR A 280 18.19 -15.29 12.21
C THR A 280 18.42 -14.92 13.69
N THR A 281 17.90 -13.77 14.15
CA THR A 281 17.93 -13.33 15.56
C THR A 281 16.63 -12.65 15.97
#